data_AF-A0A8S4NZU2-F1
#
_entry.id   AF-A0A8S4NZU2-F1
#
_cell.length_a   1.000
_cell.length_b   1.000
_cell.length_c   1.000
_cell.angle_alpha   90.00
_cell.angle_beta   90.00
_cell.angle_gamma   90.00
#
_symmetry.space_group_name_H-M   'P 1'
#
loop_
_entity.id
_entity.type
_entity.pdbx_description
1 polymer ?
#
loop_
_entity_poly.entity_id
_entity_poly.type
_entity_poly.pdbx_seq_one_letter_code
_entity_poly.pdbx_strand_id
1 'polypeptide(L)'
;MIHTVIVRLWSRHHTKCIKLFVGLFICANLHCIMQMTQESRTRETSVESDYADLKDSDYKVPGIYTHAMAIGVNERDEIKRKYQNRSNVNWTPEYYYEDVPTTVGYIEPEMKTDVLKPFKSKLEVMTELKSRGDDYVATSGVKMPSDSEGFRIWPEQSDPRDDRIVKQLRFADHLNKTRDPYKQRLIRILMYHGWDKVNERQFKNGQQFFKDCPFSRCELTDDNRTSSFADAIIFRPHPGKDGHSRVEPFPSFYKQNNQVWVYHELESALNTAWLDPYKDRFNYTMTYRHDSDIPIVYGKFKQYDSLPQSRIEKNYAEGKTKKIAWFISHCYDNNGRMNYAKKLQEYIDVDIYGNCGDKECPRNKMQQCYEMLKKDYKFYLAFENTNCRDYITEKLFSNALMNDVVPVVMGAHPDDYRRVAPENSFIHVEDFPNPAELAEHINYLDQNDDEYNKLFQWKGTGEFINTQSWCRLCAMMHDKTRTRKWYNNLERWFVTEPRLCLDGRWDGKNEEEFSSIQFVNGMPIKL
;
A
#
# COMPACT_ATOMS: atom_id res chain seq x y z
N MET A 1 61.46 22.37 -44.05
CA MET A 1 60.95 23.73 -43.76
C MET A 1 59.43 23.88 -43.81
N ILE A 2 58.67 23.04 -44.52
CA ILE A 2 57.18 23.17 -44.60
C ILE A 2 56.46 22.60 -43.35
N HIS A 3 57.01 21.59 -42.67
CA HIS A 3 56.38 20.97 -41.50
C HIS A 3 56.38 21.85 -40.23
N THR A 4 57.34 22.76 -40.07
CA THR A 4 57.43 23.64 -38.88
C THR A 4 56.49 24.85 -38.96
N VAL A 5 56.03 25.22 -40.17
CA VAL A 5 55.12 26.35 -40.40
C VAL A 5 53.66 25.95 -40.14
N ILE A 6 53.28 24.70 -40.45
CA ILE A 6 51.91 24.19 -40.25
C ILE A 6 51.59 24.03 -38.74
N VAL A 7 52.55 23.54 -37.94
CA VAL A 7 52.36 23.38 -36.48
C VAL A 7 52.25 24.74 -35.76
N ARG A 8 52.96 25.78 -36.24
CA ARG A 8 52.86 27.15 -35.69
C ARG A 8 51.58 27.89 -36.09
N LEU A 9 50.99 27.56 -37.24
CA LEU A 9 49.69 28.12 -37.66
C LEU A 9 48.51 27.45 -36.94
N TRP A 10 48.58 26.16 -36.64
CA TRP A 10 47.52 25.42 -35.94
C TRP A 10 47.43 25.78 -34.45
N SER A 11 48.58 26.00 -33.79
CA SER A 11 48.63 26.46 -32.39
C SER A 11 48.08 27.90 -32.19
N ARG A 12 48.25 28.79 -33.17
CA ARG A 12 47.75 30.18 -33.08
C ARG A 12 46.23 30.32 -33.32
N HIS A 13 45.61 29.41 -34.06
CA HIS A 13 44.15 29.43 -34.30
C HIS A 13 43.33 28.88 -33.11
N HIS A 14 43.85 27.87 -32.39
CA HIS A 14 43.16 27.31 -31.22
C HIS A 14 43.11 28.28 -30.03
N THR A 15 44.19 29.03 -29.77
CA THR A 15 44.24 29.98 -28.64
C THR A 15 43.38 31.23 -28.88
N LYS A 16 43.14 31.61 -30.14
CA LYS A 16 42.20 32.69 -30.49
C LYS A 16 40.74 32.24 -30.39
N CYS A 17 40.41 31.00 -30.77
CA CYS A 17 39.04 30.47 -30.64
C CYS A 17 38.64 30.27 -29.17
N ILE A 18 39.55 29.81 -28.30
CA ILE A 18 39.29 29.64 -26.87
C ILE A 18 39.11 31.00 -26.16
N LYS A 19 39.88 32.04 -26.54
CA LYS A 19 39.70 33.40 -26.00
C LYS A 19 38.40 34.07 -26.48
N LEU A 20 37.95 33.80 -27.71
CA LEU A 20 36.65 34.27 -28.21
C LEU A 20 35.47 33.56 -27.52
N PHE A 21 35.56 32.25 -27.29
CA PHE A 21 34.51 31.48 -26.61
C PHE A 21 34.36 31.86 -25.13
N VAL A 22 35.47 32.05 -24.41
CA VAL A 22 35.45 32.49 -23.01
C VAL A 22 34.99 33.95 -22.89
N GLY A 23 35.36 34.82 -23.84
CA GLY A 23 34.88 36.21 -23.90
C GLY A 23 33.38 36.34 -24.17
N LEU A 24 32.82 35.52 -25.07
CA LEU A 24 31.38 35.46 -25.36
C LEU A 24 30.57 34.89 -24.19
N PHE A 25 31.11 33.88 -23.48
CA PHE A 25 30.44 33.30 -22.30
C PHE A 25 30.42 34.27 -21.11
N ILE A 26 31.48 35.07 -20.91
CA ILE A 26 31.53 36.08 -19.85
C ILE A 26 30.62 37.28 -20.18
N CYS A 27 30.57 37.73 -21.44
CA CYS A 27 29.66 38.81 -21.85
C CYS A 27 28.17 38.41 -21.76
N ALA A 28 27.82 37.19 -22.12
CA ALA A 28 26.43 36.70 -22.02
C ALA A 28 25.95 36.58 -20.56
N ASN A 29 26.83 36.17 -19.64
CA ASN A 29 26.49 36.09 -18.22
C ASN A 29 26.42 37.48 -17.55
N LEU A 30 27.27 38.44 -17.92
CA LEU A 30 27.19 39.81 -17.41
C LEU A 30 25.96 40.57 -17.93
N HIS A 31 25.54 40.35 -19.18
CA HIS A 31 24.32 40.98 -19.72
C HIS A 31 23.04 40.42 -19.06
N CYS A 32 23.01 39.12 -18.77
CA CYS A 32 21.89 38.47 -18.07
C CYS A 32 21.80 38.91 -16.60
N ILE A 33 22.94 39.07 -15.91
CA ILE A 33 22.99 39.58 -14.53
C ILE A 33 22.61 41.08 -14.45
N MET A 34 22.94 41.88 -15.47
CA MET A 34 22.51 43.28 -15.55
C MET A 34 21.01 43.43 -15.86
N GLN A 35 20.40 42.55 -16.68
CA GLN A 35 18.95 42.56 -16.91
C GLN A 35 18.14 42.11 -15.68
N MET A 36 18.60 41.08 -14.97
CA MET A 36 17.91 40.61 -13.74
C MET A 36 17.98 41.61 -12.58
N THR A 37 19.02 42.44 -12.51
CA THR A 37 19.14 43.50 -11.49
C THR A 37 18.36 44.78 -11.83
N GLN A 38 17.95 44.95 -13.09
CA GLN A 38 17.10 46.06 -13.53
C GLN A 38 15.59 45.72 -13.40
N GLU A 39 15.22 44.45 -13.60
CA GLU A 39 13.86 43.94 -13.34
C GLU A 39 13.55 43.76 -11.85
N SER A 40 14.56 43.50 -11.00
CA SER A 40 14.35 43.46 -9.54
C SER A 40 14.23 44.85 -8.90
N ARG A 41 14.84 45.89 -9.49
CA ARG A 41 14.74 47.28 -9.00
C ARG A 41 13.49 48.05 -9.45
N THR A 42 12.71 47.50 -10.38
CA THR A 42 11.44 48.09 -10.84
C THR A 42 10.20 47.44 -10.23
N ARG A 43 10.36 46.39 -9.41
CA ARG A 43 9.25 45.72 -8.68
C ARG A 43 9.16 46.03 -7.19
N GLU A 44 10.10 46.77 -6.62
CA GLU A 44 10.08 47.19 -5.20
C GLU A 44 9.58 48.63 -4.97
N THR A 45 9.05 49.30 -5.99
CA THR A 45 8.47 50.66 -5.87
C THR A 45 7.13 50.79 -6.60
N SER A 46 6.13 49.96 -6.25
CA SER A 46 4.72 50.26 -6.54
C SER A 46 3.73 49.44 -5.69
N VAL A 47 4.09 49.09 -4.45
CA VAL A 47 3.16 48.50 -3.47
C VAL A 47 2.88 49.56 -2.41
N GLU A 48 2.17 50.60 -2.81
CA GLU A 48 1.42 51.49 -1.92
C GLU A 48 0.45 52.28 -2.81
N SER A 49 -0.82 52.36 -2.39
CA SER A 49 -2.00 52.93 -3.10
C SER A 49 -2.65 52.04 -4.18
N ASP A 50 -3.73 51.36 -3.81
CA ASP A 50 -5.09 51.64 -4.31
C ASP A 50 -6.04 50.47 -4.03
N TYR A 51 -6.66 50.52 -2.84
CA TYR A 51 -7.95 49.91 -2.56
C TYR A 51 -9.02 50.98 -2.83
N ALA A 52 -9.70 50.93 -3.98
CA ALA A 52 -11.06 51.44 -4.17
C ALA A 52 -11.57 51.19 -5.60
N ASP A 53 -12.81 50.70 -5.68
CA ASP A 53 -13.78 50.85 -6.77
C ASP A 53 -13.46 50.30 -8.18
N LEU A 54 -14.29 49.33 -8.63
CA LEU A 54 -15.37 49.60 -9.59
C LEU A 54 -16.19 48.34 -9.92
N LYS A 55 -17.51 48.51 -9.81
CA LYS A 55 -18.59 47.64 -10.30
C LYS A 55 -18.80 47.81 -11.82
N ASP A 56 -19.44 46.80 -12.40
CA ASP A 56 -20.24 46.79 -13.64
C ASP A 56 -19.57 47.20 -14.96
N SER A 57 -19.52 46.26 -15.91
CA SER A 57 -20.23 46.44 -17.20
C SER A 57 -20.07 45.23 -18.13
N ASP A 58 -21.22 44.83 -18.67
CA ASP A 58 -21.42 43.95 -19.82
C ASP A 58 -20.65 44.42 -21.07
N TYR A 59 -20.01 43.48 -21.77
CA TYR A 59 -19.85 43.55 -23.23
C TYR A 59 -19.82 42.16 -23.88
N LYS A 60 -20.83 41.90 -24.73
CA LYS A 60 -20.95 40.79 -25.69
C LYS A 60 -20.68 41.32 -27.10
N VAL A 61 -19.86 40.65 -27.92
CA VAL A 61 -20.09 40.35 -29.37
C VAL A 61 -19.07 39.28 -29.90
N PRO A 62 -19.26 38.61 -31.08
CA PRO A 62 -19.26 37.14 -31.18
C PRO A 62 -18.39 36.51 -32.32
N GLY A 63 -18.30 35.15 -32.31
CA GLY A 63 -17.93 34.29 -33.45
C GLY A 63 -16.41 34.03 -33.60
N ILE A 64 -15.90 32.91 -34.10
CA ILE A 64 -16.43 31.74 -34.81
C ILE A 64 -15.28 30.69 -34.82
N TYR A 65 -15.59 29.42 -34.54
CA TYR A 65 -14.87 28.17 -34.85
C TYR A 65 -13.43 27.92 -34.31
N THR A 66 -13.33 26.97 -33.36
CA THR A 66 -12.70 25.65 -33.61
C THR A 66 -13.15 24.65 -32.53
N HIS A 67 -14.00 23.70 -32.92
CA HIS A 67 -14.29 22.49 -32.16
C HIS A 67 -13.14 21.49 -32.37
N ALA A 68 -12.24 21.36 -31.40
CA ALA A 68 -11.48 20.14 -31.10
C ALA A 68 -10.68 20.39 -29.82
N MET A 69 -10.74 19.47 -28.86
CA MET A 69 -10.00 19.48 -27.58
C MET A 69 -10.55 20.41 -26.47
N ALA A 70 -11.72 20.10 -25.90
CA ALA A 70 -12.15 20.72 -24.63
C ALA A 70 -12.82 19.75 -23.64
N ILE A 71 -12.90 18.45 -23.91
CA ILE A 71 -13.61 17.50 -23.03
C ILE A 71 -12.68 16.90 -21.94
N GLY A 72 -11.35 16.99 -22.09
CA GLY A 72 -10.39 16.43 -21.13
C GLY A 72 -9.79 17.41 -20.10
N VAL A 73 -10.19 18.69 -20.13
CA VAL A 73 -9.60 19.73 -19.26
C VAL A 73 -10.49 20.06 -18.06
N ASN A 74 -11.82 19.94 -18.20
CA ASN A 74 -12.75 20.26 -17.11
C ASN A 74 -12.73 19.24 -15.95
N GLU A 75 -12.66 17.92 -16.21
CA GLU A 75 -12.46 16.93 -15.14
C GLU A 75 -11.11 17.13 -14.41
N ARG A 76 -10.09 17.55 -15.16
CA ARG A 76 -8.73 17.78 -14.65
C ARG A 76 -8.69 18.96 -13.68
N ASP A 77 -9.42 20.03 -13.97
CA ASP A 77 -9.45 21.22 -13.13
C ASP A 77 -10.47 21.13 -11.99
N GLU A 78 -11.51 20.30 -12.12
CA GLU A 78 -12.48 20.01 -11.06
C GLU A 78 -11.86 19.09 -9.97
N ILE A 79 -11.09 18.08 -10.38
CA ILE A 79 -10.22 17.30 -9.48
C ILE A 79 -9.19 18.24 -8.83
N LYS A 80 -8.47 19.08 -9.61
CA LYS A 80 -7.51 20.05 -9.02
C LYS A 80 -8.16 20.98 -8.00
N ARG A 81 -9.36 21.52 -8.24
CA ARG A 81 -10.03 22.43 -7.30
C ARG A 81 -10.50 21.71 -6.04
N LYS A 82 -11.00 20.47 -6.15
CA LYS A 82 -11.43 19.67 -4.99
C LYS A 82 -10.27 19.33 -4.06
N TYR A 83 -9.05 19.16 -4.60
CA TYR A 83 -7.87 18.75 -3.82
C TYR A 83 -6.88 19.88 -3.48
N GLN A 84 -6.78 20.97 -4.25
CA GLN A 84 -5.88 22.10 -3.94
C GLN A 84 -6.41 23.04 -2.85
N ASN A 85 -7.73 23.10 -2.61
CA ASN A 85 -8.28 23.96 -1.54
C ASN A 85 -8.12 23.39 -0.12
N ARG A 86 -7.59 22.16 0.04
CA ARG A 86 -7.36 21.54 1.37
C ARG A 86 -5.94 21.74 1.92
N SER A 87 -5.04 22.41 1.21
CA SER A 87 -3.63 22.57 1.60
C SER A 87 -3.27 23.89 2.31
N ASN A 88 -4.25 24.74 2.67
CA ASN A 88 -4.01 25.95 3.47
C ASN A 88 -4.25 25.74 4.98
N VAL A 89 -3.83 24.60 5.52
CA VAL A 89 -3.74 24.38 6.97
C VAL A 89 -2.28 24.10 7.29
N ASN A 90 -1.70 24.82 8.25
CA ASN A 90 -0.32 24.59 8.69
C ASN A 90 -0.19 23.16 9.22
N TRP A 91 0.55 22.32 8.48
CA TRP A 91 0.76 20.92 8.80
C TRP A 91 2.01 20.76 9.68
N THR A 92 1.83 20.21 10.87
CA THR A 92 2.88 19.43 11.57
C THR A 92 2.34 18.02 11.77
N PRO A 93 2.56 17.10 10.83
CA PRO A 93 2.10 15.73 10.96
C PRO A 93 3.20 14.87 11.60
N GLU A 94 2.93 14.34 12.79
CA GLU A 94 3.63 13.19 13.34
C GLU A 94 3.21 11.93 12.56
N TYR A 95 3.79 11.73 11.37
CA TYR A 95 3.61 10.51 10.59
C TYR A 95 4.34 9.34 11.25
N TYR A 96 3.61 8.59 12.08
CA TYR A 96 4.06 7.30 12.59
C TYR A 96 3.36 6.18 11.84
N TYR A 97 4.01 5.70 10.78
CA TYR A 97 3.61 4.46 10.10
C TYR A 97 3.44 3.33 11.11
N GLU A 98 2.38 2.56 10.93
CA GLU A 98 2.17 1.29 11.58
C GLU A 98 3.17 0.30 10.97
N ASP A 99 3.99 -0.31 11.83
CA ASP A 99 4.93 -1.34 11.44
C ASP A 99 4.15 -2.51 10.84
N VAL A 100 4.14 -2.61 9.51
CA VAL A 100 3.77 -3.84 8.81
C VAL A 100 4.66 -4.94 9.40
N PRO A 101 4.11 -6.02 9.98
CA PRO A 101 4.93 -7.07 10.54
C PRO A 101 5.70 -7.76 9.40
N THR A 102 6.94 -7.34 9.16
CA THR A 102 7.93 -8.11 8.42
C THR A 102 8.27 -9.35 9.25
N THR A 103 7.37 -10.33 9.26
CA THR A 103 7.51 -11.55 10.05
C THR A 103 8.41 -12.56 9.35
N VAL A 104 9.71 -12.22 9.28
CA VAL A 104 10.80 -13.18 9.47
C VAL A 104 11.16 -13.07 10.94
N GLY A 105 10.47 -13.86 11.77
CA GLY A 105 10.41 -13.64 13.22
C GLY A 105 11.72 -13.86 13.97
N TYR A 106 11.74 -13.41 15.23
CA TYR A 106 12.22 -14.16 16.38
C TYR A 106 11.57 -13.59 17.65
N ILE A 107 10.97 -14.47 18.44
CA ILE A 107 10.54 -14.24 19.82
C ILE A 107 11.82 -14.30 20.68
N GLU A 108 12.01 -13.33 21.58
CA GLU A 108 13.13 -13.35 22.53
C GLU A 108 13.03 -14.56 23.50
N PRO A 109 14.16 -15.21 23.81
CA PRO A 109 14.16 -16.47 24.55
C PRO A 109 14.31 -16.24 26.05
N GLU A 110 13.31 -15.69 26.75
CA GLU A 110 13.36 -15.60 28.22
C GLU A 110 11.97 -15.43 28.85
N MET A 111 11.10 -16.43 28.71
CA MET A 111 9.97 -16.66 29.63
C MET A 111 9.37 -18.06 29.38
N LYS A 112 9.95 -19.07 30.04
CA LYS A 112 9.24 -20.30 30.44
C LYS A 112 8.31 -19.87 31.60
N THR A 113 7.03 -20.20 31.68
CA THR A 113 6.40 -21.52 31.77
C THR A 113 4.88 -21.35 31.64
N ASP A 114 4.22 -22.38 31.10
CA ASP A 114 2.79 -22.70 31.26
C ASP A 114 1.76 -21.69 30.75
N VAL A 115 1.48 -21.76 29.45
CA VAL A 115 0.15 -21.88 28.80
C VAL A 115 0.43 -21.63 27.33
N LEU A 116 0.87 -22.66 26.59
CA LEU A 116 0.89 -22.76 25.11
C LEU A 116 1.66 -24.05 24.73
N LYS A 117 0.99 -25.20 24.76
CA LYS A 117 1.28 -26.35 23.87
C LYS A 117 -0.07 -26.99 23.50
N PRO A 118 -0.30 -27.40 22.24
CA PRO A 118 0.70 -27.66 21.22
C PRO A 118 0.49 -26.81 19.95
N PHE A 119 1.16 -25.68 19.85
CA PHE A 119 1.73 -25.29 18.55
C PHE A 119 3.20 -25.71 18.63
N LYS A 120 3.57 -26.72 17.85
CA LYS A 120 4.99 -27.05 17.63
C LYS A 120 5.72 -25.76 17.28
N SER A 121 6.89 -25.54 17.86
CA SER A 121 7.64 -24.31 17.57
C SER A 121 7.83 -24.19 16.05
N LYS A 122 7.75 -22.97 15.51
CA LYS A 122 7.93 -22.69 14.07
C LYS A 122 9.22 -23.32 13.50
N LEU A 123 10.24 -23.51 14.35
CA LEU A 123 11.48 -24.20 14.02
C LEU A 123 11.33 -25.73 13.99
N GLU A 124 10.59 -26.34 14.92
CA GLU A 124 10.27 -27.78 14.88
C GLU A 124 9.37 -28.14 13.70
N VAL A 125 8.34 -27.32 13.39
CA VAL A 125 7.48 -27.52 12.21
C VAL A 125 8.30 -27.40 10.92
N MET A 126 9.16 -26.38 10.80
CA MET A 126 10.01 -26.23 9.62
C MET A 126 11.09 -27.32 9.49
N THR A 127 11.59 -27.85 10.62
CA THR A 127 12.58 -28.94 10.62
C THR A 127 11.92 -30.29 10.29
N GLU A 128 10.67 -30.49 10.71
CA GLU A 128 9.86 -31.68 10.41
C GLU A 128 9.27 -31.65 9.00
N LEU A 129 8.92 -30.48 8.44
CA LEU A 129 8.54 -30.31 7.03
C LEU A 129 9.73 -30.52 6.09
N LYS A 130 10.92 -30.02 6.46
CA LYS A 130 12.17 -30.27 5.71
C LYS A 130 12.59 -31.75 5.74
N SER A 131 12.29 -32.49 6.80
CA SER A 131 12.64 -33.92 6.90
C SER A 131 11.65 -34.85 6.17
N ARG A 132 10.46 -34.35 5.77
CA ARG A 132 9.42 -35.10 5.05
C ARG A 132 9.38 -34.86 3.54
N GLY A 133 10.12 -33.87 3.04
CA GLY A 133 10.10 -33.51 1.61
C GLY A 133 8.86 -32.73 1.18
N ASP A 134 8.11 -32.16 2.14
CA ASP A 134 6.91 -31.38 1.88
C ASP A 134 7.24 -29.96 1.39
N ASP A 135 6.41 -29.44 0.49
CA ASP A 135 6.61 -28.17 -0.20
C ASP A 135 6.81 -27.00 0.77
N TYR A 136 7.73 -26.09 0.44
CA TYR A 136 8.15 -24.93 1.24
C TYR A 136 7.02 -24.01 1.79
N VAL A 137 5.81 -24.13 1.24
CA VAL A 137 4.62 -23.32 1.55
C VAL A 137 3.49 -24.16 2.14
N ALA A 138 3.59 -25.49 2.07
CA ALA A 138 2.60 -26.40 2.61
C ALA A 138 2.85 -26.57 4.11
N THR A 139 2.24 -25.69 4.90
CA THR A 139 1.78 -26.07 6.23
C THR A 139 0.74 -27.20 6.09
N SER A 140 0.60 -28.02 7.14
CA SER A 140 -0.14 -29.29 7.06
C SER A 140 -1.58 -29.10 6.57
N GLY A 141 -1.91 -29.64 5.39
CA GLY A 141 -3.27 -29.71 4.85
C GLY A 141 -3.56 -28.82 3.64
N VAL A 142 -2.66 -27.91 3.26
CA VAL A 142 -2.80 -27.09 2.04
C VAL A 142 -2.04 -27.72 0.87
N LYS A 143 -2.74 -28.26 -0.13
CA LYS A 143 -2.19 -28.52 -1.46
C LYS A 143 -2.07 -27.19 -2.17
N MET A 144 -0.99 -27.03 -2.91
CA MET A 144 -0.91 -25.91 -3.84
C MET A 144 -0.81 -26.37 -5.29
N PRO A 145 -1.07 -25.46 -6.25
CA PRO A 145 -1.31 -25.80 -7.64
C PRO A 145 -0.21 -26.68 -8.23
N SER A 146 -0.60 -27.61 -9.11
CA SER A 146 0.32 -28.51 -9.82
C SER A 146 1.18 -27.76 -10.84
N ASP A 147 2.43 -28.18 -10.97
CA ASP A 147 3.39 -27.71 -11.98
C ASP A 147 2.96 -27.99 -13.44
N SER A 148 1.95 -28.84 -13.66
CA SER A 148 1.56 -29.34 -14.99
C SER A 148 0.89 -28.30 -15.91
N GLU A 149 0.43 -27.16 -15.40
CA GLU A 149 -0.27 -26.12 -16.18
C GLU A 149 0.65 -24.98 -16.67
N GLY A 150 1.93 -25.00 -16.29
CA GLY A 150 2.82 -23.87 -16.48
C GLY A 150 2.50 -22.71 -15.54
N PHE A 151 3.53 -21.98 -15.13
CA PHE A 151 3.39 -20.90 -14.15
C PHE A 151 2.99 -19.59 -14.83
N ARG A 152 1.68 -19.35 -14.99
CA ARG A 152 1.14 -18.01 -15.29
C ARG A 152 1.28 -17.14 -14.05
N ILE A 153 2.45 -16.55 -13.87
CA ILE A 153 2.85 -15.81 -12.64
C ILE A 153 2.84 -14.30 -12.81
N TRP A 154 2.77 -13.84 -14.05
CA TRP A 154 2.67 -12.44 -14.39
C TRP A 154 1.21 -12.01 -14.60
N PRO A 155 0.84 -10.76 -14.28
CA PRO A 155 -0.52 -10.25 -14.48
C PRO A 155 -1.04 -10.46 -15.90
N GLU A 156 -0.20 -10.18 -16.91
CA GLU A 156 -0.54 -10.30 -18.34
C GLU A 156 -0.76 -11.74 -18.84
N GLN A 157 -0.40 -12.74 -18.03
CA GLN A 157 -0.53 -14.16 -18.37
C GLN A 157 -1.72 -14.83 -17.67
N SER A 158 -2.30 -14.19 -16.65
CA SER A 158 -3.22 -14.83 -15.70
C SER A 158 -4.65 -14.30 -15.85
N ASP A 159 -5.66 -15.11 -15.50
CA ASP A 159 -7.02 -14.60 -15.32
C ASP A 159 -7.01 -13.61 -14.14
N PRO A 160 -7.68 -12.45 -14.21
CA PRO A 160 -7.77 -11.52 -13.08
C PRO A 160 -8.27 -12.17 -11.78
N ARG A 161 -9.04 -13.26 -11.86
CA ARG A 161 -9.55 -14.04 -10.73
C ARG A 161 -8.53 -15.03 -10.16
N ASP A 162 -7.41 -15.25 -10.86
CA ASP A 162 -6.36 -16.18 -10.42
C ASP A 162 -5.65 -15.67 -9.16
N ASP A 163 -5.40 -16.59 -8.24
CA ASP A 163 -4.53 -16.35 -7.09
C ASP A 163 -3.06 -16.42 -7.49
N ARG A 164 -2.51 -15.30 -7.98
CA ARG A 164 -1.11 -15.22 -8.39
C ARG A 164 -0.13 -15.33 -7.22
N ILE A 165 -0.52 -15.02 -5.99
CA ILE A 165 0.36 -15.14 -4.81
C ILE A 165 0.78 -16.60 -4.65
N VAL A 166 -0.18 -17.52 -4.66
CA VAL A 166 0.08 -18.96 -4.51
C VAL A 166 0.85 -19.51 -5.72
N LYS A 167 0.54 -19.05 -6.94
CA LYS A 167 1.29 -19.45 -8.16
C LYS A 167 2.75 -18.99 -8.11
N GLN A 168 3.02 -17.76 -7.66
CA GLN A 168 4.37 -17.22 -7.53
C GLN A 168 5.18 -17.92 -6.42
N LEU A 169 4.53 -18.28 -5.31
CA LEU A 169 5.14 -19.09 -4.25
C LEU A 169 5.54 -20.48 -4.79
N ARG A 170 4.67 -21.13 -5.58
CA ARG A 170 5.00 -22.40 -6.25
C ARG A 170 6.10 -22.27 -7.28
N PHE A 171 6.11 -21.20 -8.05
CA PHE A 171 7.18 -20.95 -8.99
C PHE A 171 8.55 -20.85 -8.31
N ALA A 172 8.63 -20.21 -7.15
CA ALA A 172 9.86 -20.15 -6.37
C ALA A 172 10.33 -21.54 -5.92
N ASP A 173 9.43 -22.40 -5.46
CA ASP A 173 9.72 -23.79 -5.12
C ASP A 173 10.16 -24.62 -6.35
N HIS A 174 9.46 -24.45 -7.48
CA HIS A 174 9.81 -25.08 -8.75
C HIS A 174 11.21 -24.69 -9.23
N LEU A 175 11.59 -23.40 -9.14
CA LEU A 175 12.93 -22.95 -9.47
C LEU A 175 14.00 -23.63 -8.60
N ASN A 176 13.74 -23.81 -7.31
CA ASN A 176 14.65 -24.50 -6.41
C ASN A 176 14.82 -25.99 -6.77
N LYS A 177 13.74 -26.67 -7.18
CA LYS A 177 13.77 -28.07 -7.60
C LYS A 177 14.43 -28.30 -8.96
N THR A 178 14.28 -27.36 -9.89
CA THR A 178 14.70 -27.55 -11.29
C THR A 178 16.01 -26.87 -11.64
N ARG A 179 16.49 -25.91 -10.83
CA ARG A 179 17.72 -25.15 -11.12
C ARG A 179 18.68 -25.25 -9.96
N ASP A 180 19.92 -25.59 -10.28
CA ASP A 180 21.05 -25.49 -9.36
C ASP A 180 21.29 -24.00 -9.00
N PRO A 181 21.04 -23.57 -7.73
CA PRO A 181 21.19 -22.18 -7.32
C PRO A 181 22.62 -21.67 -7.49
N TYR A 182 23.64 -22.53 -7.35
CA TYR A 182 25.05 -22.16 -7.48
C TYR A 182 25.45 -21.86 -8.92
N LYS A 183 24.70 -22.39 -9.89
CA LYS A 183 24.84 -22.08 -11.32
C LYS A 183 23.99 -20.88 -11.76
N GLN A 184 23.14 -20.35 -10.88
CA GLN A 184 22.37 -19.15 -11.16
C GLN A 184 23.16 -17.89 -10.79
N ARG A 185 23.01 -16.86 -11.63
CA ARG A 185 23.57 -15.53 -11.39
C ARG A 185 22.98 -14.95 -10.10
N LEU A 186 23.80 -14.36 -9.24
CA LEU A 186 23.30 -13.63 -8.09
C LEU A 186 22.59 -12.35 -8.55
N ILE A 187 21.34 -12.17 -8.14
CA ILE A 187 20.56 -10.94 -8.39
C ILE A 187 20.73 -9.99 -7.21
N ARG A 188 21.26 -8.79 -7.48
CA ARG A 188 21.39 -7.72 -6.48
C ARG A 188 20.18 -6.80 -6.50
N ILE A 189 19.53 -6.67 -5.35
CA ILE A 189 18.34 -5.84 -5.16
C ILE A 189 18.72 -4.68 -4.24
N LEU A 190 18.66 -3.45 -4.75
CA LEU A 190 18.86 -2.24 -3.97
C LEU A 190 17.51 -1.73 -3.42
N MET A 191 17.44 -1.52 -2.12
CA MET A 191 16.36 -0.76 -1.49
C MET A 191 16.75 0.71 -1.48
N TYR A 192 16.06 1.51 -2.28
CA TYR A 192 16.41 2.90 -2.51
C TYR A 192 15.50 3.85 -1.73
N HIS A 193 16.08 4.53 -0.72
CA HIS A 193 15.48 5.57 0.15
C HIS A 193 14.08 5.28 0.74
N GLY A 194 13.68 5.99 1.81
CA GLY A 194 12.34 5.81 2.40
C GLY A 194 12.16 4.52 3.22
N TRP A 195 13.27 3.85 3.58
CA TRP A 195 13.29 2.63 4.38
C TRP A 195 13.78 2.86 5.81
N ASP A 196 14.13 4.09 6.16
CA ASP A 196 14.79 4.53 7.41
C ASP A 196 13.98 4.21 8.68
N LYS A 197 12.67 3.93 8.55
CA LYS A 197 11.78 3.53 9.67
C LYS A 197 11.50 2.03 9.73
N VAL A 198 11.96 1.22 8.77
CA VAL A 198 11.84 -0.24 8.82
C VAL A 198 12.92 -0.77 9.76
N ASN A 199 12.69 -0.61 11.07
CA ASN A 199 13.50 -1.04 12.21
C ASN A 199 14.94 -1.50 11.90
N GLU A 200 15.90 -0.62 12.18
CA GLU A 200 17.36 -0.83 12.13
C GLU A 200 17.88 -2.07 12.90
N ARG A 201 17.04 -2.81 13.62
CA ARG A 201 17.49 -3.91 14.50
C ARG A 201 17.50 -5.30 13.85
N GLN A 202 17.00 -5.47 12.62
CA GLN A 202 16.92 -6.81 11.99
C GLN A 202 17.20 -6.84 10.46
N PHE A 203 17.74 -5.77 9.88
CA PHE A 203 18.09 -5.75 8.46
C PHE A 203 19.26 -6.70 8.16
N LYS A 204 18.96 -7.87 7.58
CA LYS A 204 19.97 -8.83 7.13
C LYS A 204 20.44 -8.44 5.73
N ASN A 205 21.43 -7.56 5.63
CA ASN A 205 22.05 -7.20 4.35
C ASN A 205 22.68 -8.45 3.66
N GLY A 206 22.82 -8.40 2.34
CA GLY A 206 23.39 -9.47 1.52
C GLY A 206 22.46 -10.65 1.28
N GLN A 207 23.04 -11.83 0.99
CA GLN A 207 22.29 -13.05 0.71
C GLN A 207 21.54 -13.63 1.93
N GLN A 208 21.95 -13.24 3.14
CA GLN A 208 21.36 -13.71 4.38
C GLN A 208 19.87 -13.34 4.50
N PHE A 209 19.44 -12.27 3.82
CA PHE A 209 18.04 -11.89 3.71
C PHE A 209 17.18 -13.01 3.09
N PHE A 210 17.68 -13.63 2.04
CA PHE A 210 16.96 -14.62 1.24
C PHE A 210 17.25 -16.05 1.66
N LYS A 211 18.08 -16.30 2.68
CA LYS A 211 18.51 -17.66 3.06
C LYS A 211 17.35 -18.62 3.32
N ASP A 212 16.26 -18.06 3.87
CA ASP A 212 15.09 -18.83 4.28
C ASP A 212 14.09 -18.93 3.14
N CYS A 213 14.31 -18.32 1.97
CA CYS A 213 13.47 -18.44 0.77
C CYS A 213 13.62 -19.82 0.11
N PRO A 214 12.60 -20.33 -0.61
CA PRO A 214 12.73 -21.59 -1.33
C PRO A 214 13.77 -21.44 -2.45
N PHE A 215 13.73 -20.32 -3.16
CA PHE A 215 14.76 -19.91 -4.11
C PHE A 215 15.45 -18.65 -3.59
N SER A 216 16.73 -18.77 -3.26
CA SER A 216 17.46 -17.79 -2.44
C SER A 216 18.60 -17.09 -3.18
N ARG A 217 18.66 -17.18 -4.52
CA ARG A 217 19.77 -16.61 -5.31
C ARG A 217 19.62 -15.11 -5.58
N CYS A 218 19.39 -14.36 -4.52
CA CYS A 218 19.36 -12.90 -4.50
C CYS A 218 20.15 -12.37 -3.29
N GLU A 219 20.53 -11.11 -3.36
CA GLU A 219 21.04 -10.35 -2.21
C GLU A 219 20.35 -9.00 -2.13
N LEU A 220 20.13 -8.54 -0.90
CA LEU A 220 19.50 -7.26 -0.61
C LEU A 220 20.57 -6.30 -0.13
N THR A 221 20.52 -5.04 -0.57
CA THR A 221 21.41 -3.98 -0.08
C THR A 221 20.66 -2.66 0.00
N ASP A 222 21.05 -1.82 0.94
CA ASP A 222 20.63 -0.44 1.15
C ASP A 222 21.73 0.57 0.75
N ASP A 223 22.87 0.07 0.22
CA ASP A 223 23.98 0.91 -0.19
C ASP A 223 23.71 1.53 -1.56
N ASN A 224 23.31 2.81 -1.56
CA ASN A 224 23.04 3.58 -2.78
C ASN A 224 24.22 3.67 -3.76
N ARG A 225 25.46 3.40 -3.33
CA ARG A 225 26.63 3.30 -4.23
C ARG A 225 26.49 2.15 -5.23
N THR A 226 25.64 1.16 -4.92
CA THR A 226 25.36 0.01 -5.78
C THR A 226 24.36 0.30 -6.91
N SER A 227 23.72 1.47 -6.91
CA SER A 227 22.67 1.85 -7.88
C SER A 227 23.06 1.67 -9.35
N SER A 228 24.33 1.88 -9.71
CA SER A 228 24.82 1.73 -11.08
C SER A 228 24.99 0.28 -11.56
N PHE A 229 24.96 -0.69 -10.64
CA PHE A 229 25.18 -2.11 -10.97
C PHE A 229 24.21 -3.06 -10.25
N ALA A 230 23.21 -2.54 -9.53
CA ALA A 230 22.11 -3.33 -9.00
C ALA A 230 21.23 -3.84 -10.15
N ASP A 231 20.77 -5.09 -10.04
CA ASP A 231 19.89 -5.73 -11.02
C ASP A 231 18.45 -5.24 -10.89
N ALA A 232 18.02 -5.00 -9.66
CA ALA A 232 16.77 -4.34 -9.36
C ALA A 232 16.97 -3.22 -8.35
N ILE A 233 16.18 -2.15 -8.49
CA ILE A 233 16.07 -1.07 -7.52
C ILE A 233 14.62 -0.96 -7.12
N ILE A 234 14.34 -1.04 -5.82
CA ILE A 234 13.02 -0.90 -5.25
C ILE A 234 12.88 0.49 -4.66
N PHE A 235 11.86 1.20 -5.11
CA PHE A 235 11.53 2.53 -4.67
C PHE A 235 10.30 2.46 -3.80
N ARG A 236 10.36 3.11 -2.63
CA ARG A 236 9.20 3.40 -1.80
C ARG A 236 9.07 4.93 -1.71
N PRO A 237 8.33 5.58 -2.63
CA PRO A 237 8.20 7.03 -2.64
C PRO A 237 7.53 7.49 -1.36
N HIS A 238 8.32 8.04 -0.43
CA HIS A 238 7.79 8.58 0.81
C HIS A 238 7.32 10.03 0.57
N PRO A 239 6.21 10.49 1.15
CA PRO A 239 5.93 11.93 1.23
C PRO A 239 7.08 12.63 1.96
N GLY A 240 7.48 13.83 1.52
CA GLY A 240 8.61 14.55 2.10
C GLY A 240 8.53 14.71 3.62
N LYS A 241 9.67 14.97 4.27
CA LYS A 241 9.78 15.16 5.73
C LYS A 241 8.90 16.31 6.29
N ASP A 242 8.43 17.20 5.42
CA ASP A 242 7.55 18.33 5.72
C ASP A 242 6.05 17.98 5.61
N GLY A 243 5.70 16.73 5.31
CA GLY A 243 4.32 16.29 5.15
C GLY A 243 3.61 16.87 3.92
N HIS A 244 4.33 17.63 3.11
CA HIS A 244 3.92 18.02 1.78
C HIS A 244 4.39 16.97 0.79
N SER A 245 3.61 16.74 -0.27
CA SER A 245 3.83 15.75 -1.33
C SER A 245 5.07 16.00 -2.20
N ARG A 246 6.16 16.48 -1.62
CA ARG A 246 7.48 16.50 -2.24
C ARG A 246 8.02 15.09 -2.20
N VAL A 247 7.64 14.34 -3.23
CA VAL A 247 8.41 13.21 -3.74
C VAL A 247 9.88 13.58 -3.63
N GLU A 248 10.68 12.74 -2.96
CA GLU A 248 12.12 12.95 -2.94
C GLU A 248 12.61 13.20 -4.38
N PRO A 249 13.53 14.18 -4.58
CA PRO A 249 14.00 14.51 -5.91
C PRO A 249 14.46 13.25 -6.63
N PHE A 250 14.22 13.20 -7.94
CA PHE A 250 14.62 12.09 -8.79
C PHE A 250 15.98 11.52 -8.37
N PRO A 251 16.14 10.19 -8.41
CA PRO A 251 17.44 9.59 -8.19
C PRO A 251 18.47 10.28 -9.08
N SER A 252 19.58 10.74 -8.48
CA SER A 252 20.63 11.44 -9.22
C SER A 252 21.33 10.55 -10.26
N PHE A 253 21.02 9.26 -10.28
CA PHE A 253 21.52 8.29 -11.24
C PHE A 253 20.53 7.97 -12.37
N TYR A 254 21.10 7.61 -13.51
CA TYR A 254 20.35 7.12 -14.66
C TYR A 254 20.05 5.63 -14.52
N LYS A 255 18.84 5.23 -14.93
CA LYS A 255 18.44 3.82 -15.03
C LYS A 255 19.32 3.10 -16.05
N GLN A 256 19.95 2.01 -15.63
CA GLN A 256 20.85 1.23 -16.48
C GLN A 256 20.11 0.29 -17.42
N ASN A 257 20.73 -0.05 -18.55
CA ASN A 257 20.22 -1.08 -19.46
C ASN A 257 20.19 -2.43 -18.73
N ASN A 258 19.01 -3.06 -18.67
CA ASN A 258 18.69 -4.31 -17.94
C ASN A 258 18.41 -4.19 -16.44
N GLN A 259 18.46 -2.99 -15.86
CA GLN A 259 18.03 -2.77 -14.49
C GLN A 259 16.49 -2.72 -14.40
N VAL A 260 15.94 -3.44 -13.41
CA VAL A 260 14.52 -3.46 -13.10
C VAL A 260 14.22 -2.43 -12.01
N TRP A 261 13.36 -1.45 -12.30
CA TRP A 261 12.85 -0.57 -11.25
C TRP A 261 11.52 -1.11 -10.75
N VAL A 262 11.37 -1.22 -9.44
CA VAL A 262 10.19 -1.78 -8.77
C VAL A 262 9.56 -0.70 -7.90
N TYR A 263 8.29 -0.40 -8.14
CA TYR A 263 7.50 0.50 -7.29
C TYR A 263 6.92 -0.30 -6.14
N HIS A 264 7.23 0.07 -4.90
CA HIS A 264 6.74 -0.59 -3.70
C HIS A 264 5.86 0.36 -2.89
N GLU A 265 4.60 -0.02 -2.65
CA GLU A 265 3.66 0.77 -1.87
C GLU A 265 2.61 -0.09 -1.16
N LEU A 266 2.45 0.11 0.15
CA LEU A 266 1.43 -0.56 0.95
C LEU A 266 0.33 0.38 1.41
N GLU A 267 0.55 1.68 1.33
CA GLU A 267 -0.44 2.68 1.67
C GLU A 267 -1.42 2.93 0.51
N SER A 268 -2.63 3.38 0.83
CA SER A 268 -3.68 3.60 -0.16
C SER A 268 -3.31 4.66 -1.19
N ALA A 269 -3.82 4.50 -2.42
CA ALA A 269 -3.59 5.45 -3.51
C ALA A 269 -3.79 6.92 -3.12
N LEU A 270 -4.85 7.24 -2.36
CA LEU A 270 -5.17 8.62 -1.94
C LEU A 270 -4.19 9.18 -0.89
N ASN A 271 -3.45 8.33 -0.20
CA ASN A 271 -2.47 8.72 0.82
C ASN A 271 -1.03 8.60 0.32
N THR A 272 -0.83 8.41 -0.98
CA THR A 272 0.49 8.21 -1.59
C THR A 272 0.98 9.46 -2.31
N ALA A 273 2.31 9.59 -2.42
CA ALA A 273 2.92 10.74 -3.09
C ALA A 273 2.70 10.68 -4.61
N TRP A 274 2.80 11.84 -5.26
CA TRP A 274 2.70 11.95 -6.71
C TRP A 274 3.81 11.12 -7.39
N LEU A 275 3.45 10.38 -8.43
CA LEU A 275 4.33 9.48 -9.18
C LEU A 275 4.68 9.99 -10.57
N ASP A 276 4.10 11.11 -11.02
CA ASP A 276 4.38 11.78 -12.30
C ASP A 276 5.87 11.91 -12.66
N PRO A 277 6.79 12.25 -11.72
CA PRO A 277 8.22 12.21 -11.98
C PRO A 277 8.69 10.84 -12.53
N TYR A 278 8.17 9.73 -12.04
CA TYR A 278 8.66 8.40 -12.38
C TYR A 278 8.03 7.78 -13.63
N LYS A 279 7.37 8.58 -14.48
CA LYS A 279 6.73 8.11 -15.70
C LYS A 279 7.70 7.31 -16.59
N ASP A 280 7.22 6.18 -17.12
CA ASP A 280 7.98 5.27 -18.00
C ASP A 280 9.23 4.63 -17.34
N ARG A 281 9.42 4.77 -16.02
CA ARG A 281 10.64 4.26 -15.34
C ARG A 281 10.44 2.90 -14.71
N PHE A 282 9.27 2.62 -14.15
CA PHE A 282 9.03 1.39 -13.39
C PHE A 282 8.74 0.20 -14.29
N ASN A 283 9.40 -0.92 -14.00
CA ASN A 283 9.16 -2.19 -14.66
C ASN A 283 8.11 -3.01 -13.92
N TYR A 284 8.24 -3.10 -12.60
CA TYR A 284 7.39 -3.93 -11.76
C TYR A 284 6.69 -3.11 -10.67
N THR A 285 5.55 -3.62 -10.21
CA THR A 285 4.81 -3.12 -9.05
C THR A 285 4.74 -4.17 -7.94
N MET A 286 5.00 -3.71 -6.73
CA MET A 286 4.86 -4.42 -5.47
C MET A 286 3.90 -3.61 -4.61
N THR A 287 2.60 -3.73 -4.84
CA THR A 287 1.60 -2.99 -4.05
C THR A 287 0.46 -3.88 -3.53
N TYR A 288 -0.40 -3.31 -2.69
CA TYR A 288 -1.59 -4.00 -2.17
C TYR A 288 -2.56 -4.45 -3.28
N ARG A 289 -2.52 -3.79 -4.45
CA ARG A 289 -3.41 -4.12 -5.57
C ARG A 289 -3.21 -5.54 -6.06
N HIS A 290 -4.31 -6.24 -6.28
CA HIS A 290 -4.29 -7.63 -6.74
C HIS A 290 -3.74 -7.77 -8.16
N ASP A 291 -3.77 -6.71 -8.97
CA ASP A 291 -3.20 -6.67 -10.33
C ASP A 291 -1.72 -6.22 -10.39
N SER A 292 -1.05 -6.03 -9.24
CA SER A 292 0.39 -5.81 -9.17
C SER A 292 1.20 -6.98 -9.75
N ASP A 293 2.41 -6.71 -10.21
CA ASP A 293 3.35 -7.78 -10.59
C ASP A 293 3.59 -8.76 -9.45
N ILE A 294 3.83 -8.22 -8.25
CA ILE A 294 3.98 -8.99 -7.02
C ILE A 294 3.00 -8.40 -5.99
N PRO A 295 1.76 -8.91 -5.90
CA PRO A 295 0.79 -8.41 -4.93
C PRO A 295 1.31 -8.60 -3.51
N ILE A 296 1.30 -7.53 -2.70
CA ILE A 296 1.73 -7.54 -1.30
C ILE A 296 0.52 -7.28 -0.38
N VAL A 297 -0.03 -8.36 0.17
CA VAL A 297 -1.23 -8.31 1.01
C VAL A 297 -0.88 -8.48 2.48
N TYR A 298 -1.67 -7.85 3.35
CA TYR A 298 -1.50 -7.91 4.81
C TYR A 298 -1.88 -9.27 5.41
N GLY A 299 -2.70 -10.05 4.70
CA GLY A 299 -3.04 -11.40 5.09
C GLY A 299 -3.51 -12.22 3.90
N LYS A 300 -3.32 -13.54 3.99
CA LYS A 300 -3.75 -14.48 2.96
C LYS A 300 -4.28 -15.74 3.60
N PHE A 301 -5.59 -15.93 3.58
CA PHE A 301 -6.20 -17.19 3.98
C PHE A 301 -6.10 -18.20 2.83
N LYS A 302 -5.77 -19.45 3.17
CA LYS A 302 -5.74 -20.56 2.23
C LYS A 302 -6.48 -21.75 2.82
N GLN A 303 -7.52 -22.17 2.11
CA GLN A 303 -8.33 -23.33 2.45
C GLN A 303 -7.54 -24.63 2.25
N TYR A 304 -7.79 -25.61 3.12
CA TYR A 304 -7.33 -26.99 2.99
C TYR A 304 -8.13 -27.72 1.91
N ASP A 305 -7.51 -28.65 1.19
CA ASP A 305 -8.22 -29.45 0.17
C ASP A 305 -9.11 -30.52 0.79
N SER A 306 -8.66 -31.06 1.92
CA SER A 306 -9.45 -31.95 2.76
C SER A 306 -9.62 -31.31 4.12
N LEU A 307 -10.88 -31.21 4.54
CA LEU A 307 -11.20 -30.71 5.88
C LEU A 307 -10.68 -31.71 6.92
N PRO A 308 -10.06 -31.25 8.02
CA PRO A 308 -9.64 -32.12 9.09
C PRO A 308 -10.84 -32.87 9.67
N GLN A 309 -10.60 -34.13 10.04
CA GLN A 309 -11.65 -35.07 10.45
C GLN A 309 -12.32 -34.70 11.80
N SER A 310 -11.64 -33.90 12.63
CA SER A 310 -12.17 -33.37 13.89
C SER A 310 -12.15 -31.85 13.89
N ARG A 311 -13.31 -31.22 14.04
CA ARG A 311 -13.42 -29.79 14.34
C ARG A 311 -13.55 -29.64 15.85
N ILE A 312 -12.79 -28.72 16.43
CA ILE A 312 -12.98 -28.36 17.84
C ILE A 312 -14.27 -27.53 17.89
N GLU A 313 -15.27 -28.04 18.59
CA GLU A 313 -16.45 -27.25 18.94
C GLU A 313 -16.03 -26.23 20.01
N LYS A 314 -15.87 -24.98 19.59
CA LYS A 314 -15.56 -23.84 20.44
C LYS A 314 -16.69 -22.83 20.32
N ASN A 315 -17.26 -22.40 21.44
CA ASN A 315 -18.11 -21.21 21.46
C ASN A 315 -17.20 -19.96 21.48
N TYR A 316 -17.14 -19.26 20.36
CA TYR A 316 -16.36 -18.03 20.21
C TYR A 316 -17.00 -16.81 20.88
N ALA A 317 -18.26 -16.89 21.31
CA ALA A 317 -18.93 -15.86 22.09
C ALA A 317 -18.71 -16.02 23.60
N GLU A 318 -18.33 -17.21 24.05
CA GLU A 318 -18.21 -17.53 25.47
C GLU A 318 -17.23 -16.58 26.19
N GLY A 319 -17.70 -15.98 27.29
CA GLY A 319 -16.93 -15.06 28.12
C GLY A 319 -16.79 -13.63 27.59
N LYS A 320 -17.20 -13.36 26.35
CA LYS A 320 -17.18 -12.02 25.76
C LYS A 320 -18.40 -11.23 26.25
N THR A 321 -18.15 -10.08 26.88
CA THR A 321 -19.19 -9.24 27.49
C THR A 321 -19.38 -7.91 26.78
N LYS A 322 -18.45 -7.53 25.90
CA LYS A 322 -18.48 -6.28 25.15
C LYS A 322 -18.77 -6.54 23.66
N LYS A 323 -19.41 -5.56 23.03
CA LYS A 323 -19.84 -5.66 21.63
C LYS A 323 -18.72 -5.29 20.68
N ILE A 324 -18.41 -4.01 20.54
CA ILE A 324 -17.52 -3.50 19.48
C ILE A 324 -16.32 -2.77 20.09
N ALA A 325 -15.12 -3.12 19.63
CA ALA A 325 -13.90 -2.32 19.84
C ALA A 325 -13.42 -1.72 18.52
N TRP A 326 -12.75 -0.57 18.60
CA TRP A 326 -12.06 0.02 17.45
C TRP A 326 -10.71 0.59 17.87
N PHE A 327 -9.61 0.15 17.25
CA PHE A 327 -8.28 0.70 17.51
C PHE A 327 -7.92 1.66 16.39
N ILE A 328 -7.75 2.94 16.72
CA ILE A 328 -7.52 3.99 15.73
C ILE A 328 -6.60 5.08 16.27
N SER A 329 -5.61 5.45 15.44
CA SER A 329 -4.65 6.51 15.76
C SER A 329 -4.74 7.71 14.81
N HIS A 330 -5.42 7.56 13.67
CA HIS A 330 -5.51 8.58 12.62
C HIS A 330 -6.97 9.06 12.47
N CYS A 331 -7.29 10.20 13.05
CA CYS A 331 -8.68 10.65 13.24
C CYS A 331 -9.27 11.40 12.05
N TYR A 332 -8.42 11.75 11.08
CA TYR A 332 -8.83 12.41 9.85
C TYR A 332 -8.83 11.36 8.74
N ASP A 333 -9.85 11.28 7.93
CA ASP A 333 -9.92 10.29 6.86
C ASP A 333 -10.64 10.86 5.65
N ASN A 334 -10.42 10.21 4.51
CA ASN A 334 -11.04 10.61 3.25
C ASN A 334 -12.37 9.89 3.02
N ASN A 335 -12.70 8.89 3.83
CA ASN A 335 -13.87 8.02 3.63
C ASN A 335 -14.97 8.14 4.67
N GLY A 336 -14.87 9.07 5.63
CA GLY A 336 -15.94 9.33 6.60
C GLY A 336 -16.06 8.28 7.71
N ARG A 337 -15.09 7.36 7.86
CA ARG A 337 -15.17 6.26 8.86
C ARG A 337 -15.39 6.75 10.29
N MET A 338 -14.82 7.92 10.66
CA MET A 338 -15.06 8.51 11.98
C MET A 338 -16.51 8.96 12.16
N ASN A 339 -17.11 9.56 11.13
CA ASN A 339 -18.51 9.97 11.17
C ASN A 339 -19.43 8.74 11.22
N TYR A 340 -19.12 7.71 10.43
CA TYR A 340 -19.87 6.46 10.45
C TYR A 340 -19.81 5.78 11.82
N ALA A 341 -18.63 5.67 12.43
CA ALA A 341 -18.46 5.07 13.75
C ALA A 341 -19.18 5.87 14.85
N LYS A 342 -19.15 7.20 14.79
CA LYS A 342 -19.92 8.06 15.71
C LYS A 342 -21.42 7.88 15.54
N LYS A 343 -21.90 7.78 14.29
CA LYS A 343 -23.32 7.52 14.02
C LYS A 343 -23.75 6.15 14.51
N LEU A 344 -22.88 5.14 14.36
CA LEU A 344 -23.09 3.80 14.90
C LEU A 344 -23.17 3.81 16.44
N GLN A 345 -22.34 4.61 17.12
CA GLN A 345 -22.35 4.79 18.58
C GLN A 345 -23.69 5.29 19.14
N GLU A 346 -24.56 5.90 18.32
CA GLU A 346 -25.91 6.28 18.75
C GLU A 346 -26.84 5.07 18.96
N TYR A 347 -26.52 3.92 18.37
CA TYR A 347 -27.38 2.73 18.35
C TYR A 347 -26.76 1.52 19.06
N ILE A 348 -25.43 1.50 19.25
CA ILE A 348 -24.71 0.38 19.87
C ILE A 348 -23.41 0.86 20.52
N ASP A 349 -23.01 0.24 21.63
CA ASP A 349 -21.77 0.57 22.32
C ASP A 349 -20.54 0.22 21.45
N VAL A 350 -19.72 1.24 21.18
CA VAL A 350 -18.41 1.11 20.51
C VAL A 350 -17.34 1.70 21.40
N ASP A 351 -16.42 0.86 21.85
CA ASP A 351 -15.23 1.28 22.61
C ASP A 351 -14.11 1.69 21.64
N ILE A 352 -13.77 2.98 21.60
CA ILE A 352 -12.75 3.55 20.70
C ILE A 352 -11.44 3.73 21.46
N TYR A 353 -10.39 3.04 21.01
CA TYR A 353 -9.06 3.07 21.59
C TYR A 353 -8.07 3.83 20.70
N GLY A 354 -7.17 4.59 21.33
CA GLY A 354 -6.11 5.36 20.68
C GLY A 354 -6.46 6.85 20.59
N ASN A 355 -5.72 7.60 19.76
CA ASN A 355 -5.76 9.07 19.75
C ASN A 355 -7.13 9.67 19.36
N CYS A 356 -8.07 8.86 18.85
CA CYS A 356 -9.38 9.31 18.39
C CYS A 356 -10.52 8.92 19.33
N GLY A 357 -10.21 8.30 20.47
CA GLY A 357 -11.17 7.85 21.46
C GLY A 357 -10.74 8.19 22.88
N ASP A 358 -11.50 7.70 23.85
CA ASP A 358 -11.30 7.91 25.28
C ASP A 358 -10.57 6.75 25.96
N LYS A 359 -10.28 5.67 25.23
CA LYS A 359 -9.57 4.49 25.75
C LYS A 359 -8.16 4.38 25.16
N GLU A 360 -7.29 3.68 25.88
CA GLU A 360 -5.88 3.57 25.49
C GLU A 360 -5.50 2.16 25.06
N CYS A 361 -4.85 2.07 23.90
CA CYS A 361 -4.11 0.88 23.49
C CYS A 361 -2.76 1.33 22.91
N PRO A 362 -1.74 1.57 23.76
CA PRO A 362 -0.46 2.06 23.27
C PRO A 362 0.30 0.95 22.55
N ARG A 363 1.07 1.31 21.51
CA ARG A 363 1.76 0.36 20.62
C ARG A 363 2.69 -0.61 21.35
N ASN A 364 3.38 -0.15 22.40
CA ASN A 364 4.24 -0.99 23.23
C ASN A 364 3.50 -2.04 24.07
N LYS A 365 2.16 -1.97 24.13
CA LYS A 365 1.29 -2.94 24.81
C LYS A 365 0.29 -3.60 23.86
N MET A 366 0.54 -3.56 22.55
CA MET A 366 -0.41 -4.06 21.55
C MET A 366 -0.82 -5.53 21.77
N GLN A 367 0.10 -6.39 22.22
CA GLN A 367 -0.23 -7.78 22.55
C GLN A 367 -1.28 -7.88 23.66
N GLN A 368 -1.19 -7.04 24.70
CA GLN A 368 -2.18 -7.00 25.78
C GLN A 368 -3.53 -6.52 25.26
N CYS A 369 -3.52 -5.57 24.32
CA CYS A 369 -4.75 -5.13 23.67
C CYS A 369 -5.40 -6.23 22.84
N TYR A 370 -4.62 -7.04 22.11
CA TYR A 370 -5.15 -8.16 21.35
C TYR A 370 -5.72 -9.26 22.25
N GLU A 371 -5.10 -9.55 23.39
CA GLU A 371 -5.68 -10.48 24.36
C GLU A 371 -6.99 -9.95 24.97
N MET A 372 -7.03 -8.66 25.31
CA MET A 372 -8.26 -7.99 25.76
C MET A 372 -9.34 -8.01 24.67
N LEU A 373 -9.00 -7.70 23.42
CA LEU A 373 -9.90 -7.76 22.28
C LEU A 373 -10.49 -9.15 22.12
N LYS A 374 -9.63 -10.18 22.11
CA LYS A 374 -10.01 -11.59 21.97
C LYS A 374 -10.91 -12.08 23.11
N LYS A 375 -10.63 -11.65 24.33
CA LYS A 375 -11.33 -12.11 25.54
C LYS A 375 -12.66 -11.40 25.76
N ASP A 376 -12.69 -10.09 25.52
CA ASP A 376 -13.78 -9.25 26.02
C ASP A 376 -14.78 -8.87 24.91
N TYR A 377 -14.37 -8.82 23.62
CA TYR A 377 -15.18 -8.27 22.53
C TYR A 377 -15.61 -9.28 21.48
N LYS A 378 -16.87 -9.21 21.04
CA LYS A 378 -17.40 -10.01 19.92
C LYS A 378 -17.00 -9.44 18.55
N PHE A 379 -16.95 -8.12 18.40
CA PHE A 379 -16.74 -7.43 17.13
C PHE A 379 -15.59 -6.42 17.18
N TYR A 380 -14.97 -6.19 16.02
CA TYR A 380 -13.94 -5.19 15.83
C TYR A 380 -14.22 -4.35 14.58
N LEU A 381 -14.19 -3.02 14.68
CA LEU A 381 -14.28 -2.15 13.49
C LEU A 381 -12.95 -2.19 12.72
N ALA A 382 -12.95 -2.90 11.60
CA ALA A 382 -11.83 -2.99 10.68
C ALA A 382 -11.96 -1.96 9.55
N PHE A 383 -12.07 -0.68 9.93
CA PHE A 383 -12.30 0.43 9.00
C PHE A 383 -10.99 0.97 8.44
N GLU A 384 -10.81 0.84 7.13
CA GLU A 384 -9.69 1.44 6.40
C GLU A 384 -9.81 2.95 6.33
N ASN A 385 -8.69 3.65 6.14
CA ASN A 385 -8.63 5.12 6.09
C ASN A 385 -9.13 5.71 4.76
N THR A 386 -9.35 4.85 3.76
CA THR A 386 -9.76 5.20 2.41
C THR A 386 -10.58 4.05 1.80
N ASN A 387 -11.50 4.38 0.90
CA ASN A 387 -12.25 3.37 0.16
C ASN A 387 -11.58 3.15 -1.19
N CYS A 388 -10.66 2.18 -1.25
CA CYS A 388 -9.90 1.84 -2.46
C CYS A 388 -9.99 0.35 -2.78
N ARG A 389 -10.18 -0.01 -4.05
CA ARG A 389 -10.17 -1.40 -4.53
C ARG A 389 -8.91 -2.10 -4.05
N ASP A 390 -9.03 -3.33 -3.59
CA ASP A 390 -7.97 -4.17 -3.02
C ASP A 390 -7.32 -3.66 -1.70
N TYR A 391 -7.61 -2.46 -1.21
CA TYR A 391 -6.96 -1.90 -0.02
C TYR A 391 -7.57 -2.49 1.26
N ILE A 392 -6.98 -3.59 1.72
CA ILE A 392 -7.39 -4.35 2.92
C ILE A 392 -6.15 -4.65 3.75
N THR A 393 -6.12 -4.19 5.00
CA THR A 393 -4.90 -4.18 5.82
C THR A 393 -4.95 -5.13 7.01
N GLU A 394 -3.99 -4.99 7.93
CA GLU A 394 -3.90 -5.70 9.21
C GLU A 394 -5.20 -5.67 10.04
N LYS A 395 -6.05 -4.65 9.82
CA LYS A 395 -7.33 -4.49 10.52
C LYS A 395 -8.27 -5.68 10.34
N LEU A 396 -8.42 -6.18 9.11
CA LEU A 396 -9.20 -7.37 8.83
C LEU A 396 -8.52 -8.62 9.44
N PHE A 397 -7.21 -8.74 9.19
CA PHE A 397 -6.49 -10.00 9.42
C PHE A 397 -5.99 -10.13 10.85
N SER A 398 -4.88 -9.44 11.19
CA SER A 398 -4.20 -9.63 12.47
C SER A 398 -4.97 -9.01 13.62
N ASN A 399 -5.67 -7.89 13.42
CA ASN A 399 -6.43 -7.28 14.51
C ASN A 399 -7.68 -8.10 14.84
N ALA A 400 -8.41 -8.61 13.84
CA ALA A 400 -9.69 -9.30 14.03
C ALA A 400 -9.63 -10.83 13.81
N LEU A 401 -9.56 -11.32 12.57
CA LEU A 401 -9.73 -12.75 12.24
C LEU A 401 -8.76 -13.69 12.99
N MET A 402 -7.51 -13.24 13.15
CA MET A 402 -6.48 -13.98 13.88
C MET A 402 -6.65 -13.94 15.41
N ASN A 403 -7.43 -12.98 15.94
CA ASN A 403 -7.72 -12.80 17.37
C ASN A 403 -9.12 -13.29 17.76
N ASP A 404 -9.72 -14.20 16.98
CA ASP A 404 -11.03 -14.78 17.29
C ASP A 404 -12.14 -13.72 17.48
N VAL A 405 -12.10 -12.63 16.72
CA VAL A 405 -13.09 -11.53 16.75
C VAL A 405 -13.65 -11.31 15.35
N VAL A 406 -14.95 -11.03 15.24
CA VAL A 406 -15.60 -10.78 13.94
C VAL A 406 -15.30 -9.35 13.48
N PRO A 407 -14.64 -9.15 12.32
CA PRO A 407 -14.45 -7.83 11.75
C PRO A 407 -15.74 -7.28 11.13
N VAL A 408 -16.05 -6.03 11.47
CA VAL A 408 -17.00 -5.17 10.75
C VAL A 408 -16.19 -4.25 9.86
N VAL A 409 -16.30 -4.37 8.55
CA VAL A 409 -15.34 -3.80 7.58
C VAL A 409 -15.93 -2.64 6.79
N MET A 410 -15.07 -1.67 6.48
CA MET A 410 -15.30 -0.53 5.59
C MET A 410 -13.96 -0.23 4.90
N GLY A 411 -13.97 0.03 3.59
CA GLY A 411 -12.75 0.28 2.82
C GLY A 411 -12.87 -0.18 1.38
N ALA A 412 -12.25 -1.31 1.07
CA ALA A 412 -12.29 -1.91 -0.27
C ALA A 412 -13.71 -2.34 -0.70
N HIS A 413 -13.87 -2.69 -1.98
CA HIS A 413 -15.15 -3.17 -2.49
C HIS A 413 -15.55 -4.48 -1.77
N PRO A 414 -16.85 -4.75 -1.54
CA PRO A 414 -17.29 -6.00 -0.89
C PRO A 414 -16.70 -7.27 -1.52
N ASP A 415 -16.59 -7.32 -2.85
CA ASP A 415 -16.00 -8.47 -3.56
C ASP A 415 -14.49 -8.62 -3.34
N ASP A 416 -13.79 -7.54 -2.96
CA ASP A 416 -12.39 -7.61 -2.57
C ASP A 416 -12.23 -8.30 -1.22
N TYR A 417 -13.08 -7.96 -0.24
CA TYR A 417 -13.12 -8.66 1.03
C TYR A 417 -13.48 -10.15 0.85
N ARG A 418 -14.52 -10.45 0.05
CA ARG A 418 -14.93 -11.85 -0.25
C ARG A 418 -13.82 -12.67 -0.92
N ARG A 419 -12.94 -12.04 -1.70
CA ARG A 419 -11.83 -12.71 -2.38
C ARG A 419 -10.69 -13.09 -1.43
N VAL A 420 -10.49 -12.35 -0.33
CA VAL A 420 -9.30 -12.52 0.54
C VAL A 420 -9.62 -13.08 1.92
N ALA A 421 -10.84 -12.86 2.42
CA ALA A 421 -11.30 -13.37 3.69
C ALA A 421 -11.82 -14.81 3.56
N PRO A 422 -11.77 -15.62 4.63
CA PRO A 422 -12.55 -16.83 4.69
C PRO A 422 -14.05 -16.55 4.45
N GLU A 423 -14.76 -17.53 3.91
CA GLU A 423 -16.20 -17.39 3.65
C GLU A 423 -16.98 -17.15 4.96
N ASN A 424 -17.96 -16.25 4.91
CA ASN A 424 -18.81 -15.87 6.03
C ASN A 424 -18.04 -15.45 7.29
N SER A 425 -16.88 -14.79 7.16
CA SER A 425 -16.04 -14.43 8.31
C SER A 425 -16.07 -12.95 8.72
N PHE A 426 -16.84 -12.11 8.03
CA PHE A 426 -16.85 -10.66 8.25
C PHE A 426 -18.23 -10.07 7.95
N ILE A 427 -18.46 -8.85 8.41
CA ILE A 427 -19.68 -8.08 8.16
C ILE A 427 -19.29 -6.81 7.41
N HIS A 428 -19.80 -6.57 6.20
CA HIS A 428 -19.52 -5.34 5.46
C HIS A 428 -20.55 -4.25 5.80
N VAL A 429 -20.11 -3.03 6.07
CA VAL A 429 -21.05 -1.92 6.38
C VAL A 429 -22.04 -1.65 5.25
N GLU A 430 -21.64 -1.90 4.00
CA GLU A 430 -22.49 -1.71 2.83
C GLU A 430 -23.51 -2.83 2.58
N ASP A 431 -23.45 -3.94 3.34
CA ASP A 431 -24.54 -4.93 3.32
C ASP A 431 -25.80 -4.38 4.03
N PHE A 432 -25.69 -3.23 4.72
CA PHE A 432 -26.77 -2.57 5.43
C PHE A 432 -27.12 -1.21 4.80
N PRO A 433 -28.39 -0.81 4.89
CA PRO A 433 -28.82 0.51 4.43
C PRO A 433 -28.13 1.64 5.20
N ASN A 434 -28.08 1.58 6.54
CA ASN A 434 -27.47 2.60 7.39
C ASN A 434 -26.91 2.01 8.71
N PRO A 435 -26.23 2.82 9.55
CA PRO A 435 -25.65 2.34 10.82
C PRO A 435 -26.65 1.76 11.81
N ALA A 436 -27.92 2.15 11.77
CA ALA A 436 -28.95 1.63 12.69
C ALA A 436 -29.30 0.17 12.37
N GLU A 437 -29.47 -0.21 11.09
CA GLU A 437 -29.72 -1.62 10.76
C GLU A 437 -28.47 -2.48 10.95
N LEU A 438 -27.27 -1.91 10.76
CA LEU A 438 -26.03 -2.60 11.15
C LEU A 438 -26.02 -2.87 12.66
N ALA A 439 -26.37 -1.89 13.49
CA ALA A 439 -26.45 -2.05 14.94
C ALA A 439 -27.51 -3.10 15.35
N GLU A 440 -28.67 -3.12 14.70
CA GLU A 440 -29.70 -4.14 14.92
C GLU A 440 -29.16 -5.54 14.61
N HIS A 441 -28.47 -5.71 13.48
CA HIS A 441 -27.87 -6.99 13.12
C HIS A 441 -26.78 -7.43 14.10
N ILE A 442 -25.92 -6.51 14.54
CA ILE A 442 -24.89 -6.80 15.55
C ILE A 442 -25.54 -7.19 16.88
N ASN A 443 -26.61 -6.50 17.32
CA ASN A 443 -27.34 -6.87 18.54
C ASN A 443 -28.00 -8.25 18.42
N TYR A 444 -28.54 -8.59 17.25
CA TYR A 444 -29.06 -9.93 16.98
C TYR A 444 -27.95 -10.99 17.14
N LEU A 445 -26.79 -10.80 16.53
CA LEU A 445 -25.66 -11.73 16.68
C LEU A 445 -25.13 -11.79 18.12
N ASP A 446 -25.08 -10.65 18.82
CA ASP A 446 -24.66 -10.58 20.22
C ASP A 446 -25.58 -11.39 21.16
N GLN A 447 -26.89 -11.41 20.88
CA GLN A 447 -27.88 -12.15 21.67
C GLN A 447 -28.03 -13.61 21.26
N ASN A 448 -27.48 -14.02 20.12
CA ASN A 448 -27.64 -15.35 19.55
C ASN A 448 -26.27 -15.99 19.28
N ASP A 449 -25.72 -16.67 20.29
CA ASP A 449 -24.41 -17.32 20.21
C ASP A 449 -24.31 -18.30 19.03
N ASP A 450 -25.37 -19.06 18.72
CA ASP A 450 -25.36 -19.98 17.58
C ASP A 450 -25.14 -19.25 16.25
N GLU A 451 -25.80 -18.10 16.05
CA GLU A 451 -25.68 -17.29 14.84
C GLU A 451 -24.31 -16.61 14.77
N TYR A 452 -23.81 -16.09 15.90
CA TYR A 452 -22.46 -15.53 15.97
C TYR A 452 -21.39 -16.59 15.66
N ASN A 453 -21.55 -17.82 16.17
CA ASN A 453 -20.59 -18.90 15.93
C ASN A 453 -20.60 -19.38 14.47
N LYS A 454 -21.66 -19.15 13.69
CA LYS A 454 -21.64 -19.41 12.23
C LYS A 454 -20.53 -18.62 11.53
N LEU A 455 -20.21 -17.42 12.02
CA LEU A 455 -19.13 -16.57 11.48
C LEU A 455 -17.72 -17.13 11.74
N PHE A 456 -17.60 -18.19 12.53
CA PHE A 456 -16.35 -18.90 12.81
C PHE A 456 -16.28 -20.31 12.20
N GLN A 457 -17.27 -20.72 11.39
CA GLN A 457 -17.26 -22.05 10.76
C GLN A 457 -16.07 -22.29 9.82
N TRP A 458 -15.42 -21.22 9.36
CA TRP A 458 -14.18 -21.28 8.59
C TRP A 458 -12.97 -21.73 9.42
N LYS A 459 -13.03 -21.66 10.76
CA LYS A 459 -11.93 -22.08 11.63
C LYS A 459 -11.67 -23.58 11.45
N GLY A 460 -10.41 -23.93 11.19
CA GLY A 460 -10.00 -25.30 10.87
C GLY A 460 -10.30 -25.73 9.43
N THR A 461 -10.87 -24.87 8.57
CA THR A 461 -11.03 -25.15 7.13
C THR A 461 -9.81 -24.75 6.30
N GLY A 462 -8.87 -24.02 6.91
CA GLY A 462 -7.67 -23.50 6.28
C GLY A 462 -6.85 -22.71 7.28
N GLU A 463 -5.84 -22.01 6.78
CA GLU A 463 -4.94 -21.21 7.59
C GLU A 463 -4.47 -19.94 6.90
N PHE A 464 -3.95 -19.00 7.68
CA PHE A 464 -3.25 -17.85 7.13
C PHE A 464 -1.81 -18.21 6.78
N ILE A 465 -1.43 -17.99 5.52
CA ILE A 465 -0.10 -18.30 5.01
C ILE A 465 0.76 -17.04 4.91
N ASN A 466 2.07 -17.19 5.13
CA ASN A 466 3.02 -16.13 4.80
C ASN A 466 3.19 -16.04 3.28
N THR A 467 2.93 -14.87 2.70
CA THR A 467 2.99 -14.66 1.25
C THR A 467 4.41 -14.47 0.72
N GLN A 468 5.42 -14.35 1.59
CA GLN A 468 6.84 -14.29 1.25
C GLN A 468 7.15 -13.38 0.04
N SER A 469 6.63 -12.16 0.04
CA SER A 469 6.69 -11.22 -1.09
C SER A 469 8.09 -11.01 -1.64
N TRP A 470 9.09 -10.91 -0.77
CA TRP A 470 10.49 -10.78 -1.16
C TRP A 470 11.06 -12.06 -1.80
N CYS A 471 10.72 -13.24 -1.29
CA CYS A 471 11.10 -14.51 -1.92
C CYS A 471 10.46 -14.66 -3.30
N ARG A 472 9.20 -14.22 -3.45
CA ARG A 472 8.51 -14.16 -4.75
C ARG A 472 9.21 -13.22 -5.71
N LEU A 473 9.55 -12.00 -5.28
CA LEU A 473 10.35 -11.06 -6.09
C LEU A 473 11.66 -11.71 -6.54
N CYS A 474 12.39 -12.36 -5.62
CA CYS A 474 13.64 -13.04 -5.95
C CYS A 474 13.43 -14.10 -7.04
N ALA A 475 12.45 -15.00 -6.87
CA ALA A 475 12.12 -15.99 -7.87
C ALA A 475 11.72 -15.37 -9.23
N MET A 476 10.87 -14.35 -9.22
CA MET A 476 10.40 -13.67 -10.42
C MET A 476 11.52 -12.95 -11.18
N MET A 477 12.54 -12.44 -10.50
CA MET A 477 13.73 -11.86 -11.14
C MET A 477 14.58 -12.91 -11.89
N HIS A 478 14.42 -14.19 -11.57
CA HIS A 478 15.05 -15.33 -12.25
C HIS A 478 14.17 -15.98 -13.31
N ASP A 479 12.96 -15.47 -13.55
CA ASP A 479 12.16 -15.92 -14.66
C ASP A 479 12.81 -15.53 -16.00
N LYS A 480 13.03 -16.53 -16.85
CA LYS A 480 13.61 -16.37 -18.19
C LYS A 480 12.55 -16.13 -19.26
N THR A 481 11.27 -16.36 -18.94
CA THR A 481 10.14 -16.16 -19.85
C THR A 481 9.60 -14.74 -19.82
N ARG A 482 10.05 -13.92 -18.86
CA ARG A 482 9.62 -12.53 -18.74
C ARG A 482 9.90 -11.75 -20.01
N THR A 483 8.94 -10.93 -20.40
CA THR A 483 9.12 -9.94 -21.45
C THR A 483 9.62 -8.63 -20.84
N ARG A 484 10.32 -7.82 -21.64
CA ARG A 484 10.70 -6.47 -21.21
C ARG A 484 9.44 -5.61 -21.20
N LYS A 485 9.05 -5.11 -20.03
CA LYS A 485 7.90 -4.23 -19.85
C LYS A 485 8.21 -3.04 -18.95
N TRP A 486 7.38 -2.02 -19.02
CA TRP A 486 7.36 -0.88 -18.10
C TRP A 486 5.94 -0.29 -18.03
N TYR A 487 5.65 0.41 -16.94
CA TYR A 487 4.39 1.12 -16.76
C TYR A 487 4.50 2.48 -17.46
N ASN A 488 3.73 2.67 -18.54
CA ASN A 488 3.73 3.93 -19.30
C ASN A 488 3.23 5.12 -18.48
N ASN A 489 2.34 4.85 -17.52
CA ASN A 489 1.83 5.85 -16.61
C ASN A 489 1.48 5.18 -15.28
N LEU A 490 2.46 5.11 -14.39
CA LEU A 490 2.28 4.51 -13.08
C LEU A 490 1.30 5.31 -12.21
N GLU A 491 1.30 6.64 -12.30
CA GLU A 491 0.32 7.51 -11.64
C GLU A 491 -1.11 7.16 -12.06
N ARG A 492 -1.35 6.97 -13.36
CA ARG A 492 -2.67 6.58 -13.88
C ARG A 492 -3.08 5.19 -13.43
N TRP A 493 -2.14 4.25 -13.35
CA TRP A 493 -2.45 2.93 -12.86
C TRP A 493 -2.72 2.99 -11.35
N PHE A 494 -1.83 3.55 -10.53
CA PHE A 494 -1.89 3.42 -9.08
C PHE A 494 -2.68 4.50 -8.34
N VAL A 495 -2.72 5.73 -8.83
CA VAL A 495 -3.29 6.88 -8.09
C VAL A 495 -4.59 7.37 -8.71
N THR A 496 -4.61 7.54 -10.03
CA THR A 496 -5.68 8.24 -10.76
C THR A 496 -6.53 7.32 -11.65
N GLU A 497 -6.47 6.01 -11.43
CA GLU A 497 -7.34 5.07 -12.16
C GLU A 497 -8.81 5.35 -11.79
N PRO A 498 -9.70 5.55 -12.78
CA PRO A 498 -11.11 5.79 -12.50
C PRO A 498 -11.73 4.64 -11.68
N ARG A 499 -12.47 4.98 -10.62
CA ARG A 499 -13.09 4.02 -9.69
C ARG A 499 -12.09 3.15 -8.92
N LEU A 500 -10.81 3.52 -8.87
CA LEU A 500 -9.87 2.86 -7.97
C LEU A 500 -10.18 3.18 -6.51
N CYS A 501 -10.44 4.45 -6.21
CA CYS A 501 -10.89 4.90 -4.91
C CYS A 501 -12.14 5.78 -5.05
N LEU A 502 -12.99 5.76 -4.03
CA LEU A 502 -14.23 6.52 -3.99
C LEU A 502 -14.27 7.43 -2.76
N ASP A 503 -14.83 8.63 -2.96
CA ASP A 503 -15.28 9.50 -1.87
C ASP A 503 -16.71 9.05 -1.51
N GLY A 504 -16.86 7.98 -0.74
CA GLY A 504 -18.17 7.44 -0.31
C GLY A 504 -18.32 5.93 -0.55
N ARG A 505 -19.57 5.46 -0.64
CA ARG A 505 -19.93 4.03 -0.73
C ARG A 505 -19.78 3.46 -2.15
N TRP A 506 -19.44 2.18 -2.25
CA TRP A 506 -19.37 1.45 -3.53
C TRP A 506 -20.74 1.22 -4.17
N ASP A 507 -21.79 1.10 -3.36
CA ASP A 507 -23.19 1.00 -3.83
C ASP A 507 -23.77 2.32 -4.38
N GLY A 508 -23.01 3.42 -4.34
CA GLY A 508 -23.41 4.72 -4.88
C GLY A 508 -24.45 5.47 -4.04
N LYS A 509 -24.79 4.99 -2.84
CA LYS A 509 -25.66 5.72 -1.92
C LYS A 509 -24.89 6.83 -1.20
N ASN A 510 -25.48 8.02 -1.12
CA ASN A 510 -24.86 9.17 -0.48
C ASN A 510 -24.92 9.03 1.04
N GLU A 511 -23.79 9.25 1.73
CA GLU A 511 -23.77 9.28 3.20
C GLU A 511 -24.59 10.46 3.78
N GLU A 512 -24.76 11.54 3.02
CA GLU A 512 -25.52 12.73 3.45
C GLU A 512 -27.04 12.48 3.54
N GLU A 513 -27.60 11.51 2.81
CA GLU A 513 -29.02 11.15 2.94
C GLU A 513 -29.34 10.63 4.35
N PHE A 514 -28.36 10.06 5.06
CA PHE A 514 -28.52 9.55 6.43
C PHE A 514 -28.58 10.66 7.50
N SER A 515 -28.17 11.89 7.17
CA SER A 515 -28.21 13.04 8.09
C SER A 515 -29.60 13.69 8.19
N SER A 516 -30.50 13.39 7.24
CA SER A 516 -31.78 14.08 7.08
C SER A 516 -33.01 13.36 7.66
N ILE A 517 -32.83 12.17 8.26
CA ILE A 517 -33.92 11.45 8.89
C ILE A 517 -34.13 12.00 10.31
N GLN A 518 -35.04 12.96 10.46
CA GLN A 518 -35.54 13.35 11.77
C GLN A 518 -36.41 12.24 12.35
N PHE A 519 -36.00 11.71 13.51
CA PHE A 519 -36.78 10.76 14.28
C PHE A 519 -37.73 11.53 15.20
N VAL A 520 -39.04 11.30 15.05
CA VAL A 520 -40.03 11.63 16.09
C VAL A 520 -40.51 10.30 16.68
N ASN A 521 -40.22 10.08 17.97
CA ASN A 521 -40.66 8.90 18.73
C ASN A 521 -40.22 7.53 18.17
N GLY A 522 -38.99 7.42 17.63
CA GLY A 522 -38.38 6.12 17.37
C GLY A 522 -38.99 5.29 16.23
N MET A 523 -39.72 5.91 15.29
CA MET A 523 -40.13 5.26 14.03
C MET A 523 -39.67 6.06 12.81
N PRO A 524 -39.20 5.41 11.73
CA PRO A 524 -38.79 6.09 10.51
C PRO A 524 -40.00 6.61 9.74
N ILE A 525 -40.02 7.91 9.43
CA ILE A 525 -40.99 8.49 8.49
C ILE A 525 -40.39 8.32 7.08
N LYS A 526 -41.02 7.50 6.24
CA LYS A 526 -40.80 7.57 4.78
C LYS A 526 -41.49 8.84 4.27
N LEU A 527 -40.75 9.69 3.55
CA LEU A 527 -41.35 10.67 2.65
C LEU A 527 -42.11 9.94 1.53
#